data_AF-A0A7X3I6D7-F1
#
_entry.id   AF-A0A7X3I6D7-F1
#
_cell.length_a   1.000
_cell.length_b   1.000
_cell.length_c   1.000
_cell.angle_alpha   90.00
_cell.angle_beta   90.00
_cell.angle_gamma   90.00
#
_symmetry.space_group_name_H-M   'P 1'
#
loop_
_entity.id
_entity.type
_entity.pdbx_description
1 polymer ?
#
loop_
_entity_poly.entity_id
_entity_poly.type
_entity_poly.pdbx_seq_one_letter_code
_entity_poly.pdbx_strand_id
1 'polypeptide(L)'
;MRRLAPYLLAAWALLWAGWVAAPYFEARFRPIRVEQEIQVVERGSRLCWVWHSTKLRAVASDDIDVHLVVGGDWPNRYSVAVFNRDTGMPWSRSGAMGVGTHDLPFCVLLPPHVTDRDDLVVEQTAWFPGWLGLWRVPLVIPPVTSRGAKP
;
A
#
# COMPACT_ATOMS: atom_id res chain seq x y z
N MET A 1 46.18 -12.82 15.89
CA MET A 1 44.72 -13.10 15.72
C MET A 1 43.81 -11.86 15.84
N ARG A 2 44.26 -10.66 16.27
CA ARG A 2 43.40 -9.46 16.39
C ARG A 2 43.03 -8.71 15.10
N ARG A 3 43.56 -9.08 13.92
CA ARG A 3 43.35 -8.34 12.66
C ARG A 3 42.15 -8.76 11.82
N LEU A 4 41.45 -9.84 12.17
CA LEU A 4 40.31 -10.34 11.38
C LEU A 4 38.95 -9.69 11.75
N ALA A 5 38.84 -9.14 12.96
CA ALA A 5 37.61 -8.53 13.45
C ALA A 5 37.01 -7.40 12.58
N PRO A 6 37.79 -6.43 12.03
CA PRO A 6 37.20 -5.34 11.25
C PRO A 6 36.62 -5.81 9.91
N TYR A 7 37.22 -6.82 9.28
CA TYR A 7 36.73 -7.36 8.00
C TYR A 7 35.42 -8.12 8.18
N LEU A 8 35.24 -8.83 9.30
CA LEU A 8 34.00 -9.52 9.62
C LEU A 8 32.85 -8.53 9.87
N LEU A 9 33.11 -7.43 10.58
CA LEU A 9 32.11 -6.39 10.81
C LEU A 9 31.70 -5.68 9.51
N ALA A 10 32.66 -5.36 8.65
CA ALA A 10 32.38 -4.76 7.35
C ALA A 10 31.56 -5.70 6.45
N ALA A 11 31.92 -6.99 6.40
CA ALA A 11 31.16 -7.98 5.66
C ALA A 11 29.72 -8.13 6.18
N TRP A 12 29.55 -8.12 7.51
CA TRP A 12 28.21 -8.15 8.13
C TRP A 12 27.38 -6.92 7.80
N ALA A 13 27.97 -5.73 7.87
CA ALA A 13 27.29 -4.48 7.56
C ALA A 13 26.83 -4.43 6.09
N LEU A 14 27.67 -4.90 5.16
CA LEU A 14 27.34 -4.97 3.73
C LEU A 14 26.22 -5.98 3.45
N LEU A 15 26.26 -7.15 4.08
CA LEU A 15 25.18 -8.14 3.99
C LEU A 15 23.87 -7.58 4.52
N TRP A 16 23.90 -6.89 5.67
CA TRP A 16 22.73 -6.21 6.23
C TRP A 16 22.19 -5.12 5.33
N ALA A 17 23.06 -4.22 4.85
CA ALA A 17 22.65 -3.16 3.95
C ALA A 17 22.03 -3.71 2.66
N GLY A 18 22.63 -4.78 2.11
CA GLY A 18 22.09 -5.49 0.95
C GLY A 18 20.70 -6.08 1.23
N TRP A 19 20.52 -6.75 2.36
CA TRP A 19 19.22 -7.33 2.75
C TRP A 19 18.13 -6.28 2.97
N VAL A 20 18.45 -5.16 3.60
CA VAL A 20 17.49 -4.07 3.87
C VAL A 20 17.15 -3.30 2.60
N ALA A 21 18.12 -3.10 1.71
CA ALA A 21 17.91 -2.34 0.48
C ALA A 21 17.31 -3.19 -0.65
N ALA A 22 17.52 -4.52 -0.64
CA ALA A 22 17.08 -5.43 -1.70
C ALA A 22 15.58 -5.28 -2.08
N PRO A 23 14.62 -5.17 -1.13
CA PRO A 23 13.22 -4.92 -1.45
C PRO A 23 12.98 -3.65 -2.26
N TYR A 24 13.65 -2.56 -1.90
CA TYR A 24 13.53 -1.27 -2.58
C TYR A 24 14.18 -1.31 -3.98
N PHE A 25 15.34 -1.95 -4.10
CA PHE A 25 15.98 -2.19 -5.39
C PHE A 25 15.07 -3.05 -6.30
N GLU A 26 14.48 -4.12 -5.78
CA GLU A 26 13.55 -4.93 -6.55
C GLU A 26 12.32 -4.14 -6.97
N ALA A 27 11.70 -3.36 -6.07
CA ALA A 27 10.56 -2.51 -6.41
C ALA A 27 10.88 -1.53 -7.56
N ARG A 28 12.10 -1.00 -7.59
CA ARG A 28 12.54 -0.03 -8.59
C ARG A 28 12.82 -0.63 -9.97
N PHE A 29 13.42 -1.83 -10.03
CA PHE A 29 13.90 -2.46 -11.26
C PHE A 29 12.99 -3.60 -11.78
N ARG A 30 12.20 -4.23 -10.92
CA ARG A 30 11.10 -5.18 -11.26
C ARG A 30 9.80 -4.77 -10.57
N PRO A 31 9.24 -3.60 -10.92
CA PRO A 31 8.00 -3.12 -10.34
C PRO A 31 6.87 -4.14 -10.56
N ILE A 32 6.00 -4.27 -9.56
CA ILE A 32 4.83 -5.15 -9.62
C ILE A 32 3.68 -4.47 -10.35
N ARG A 33 3.53 -3.16 -10.15
CA ARG A 33 2.57 -2.29 -10.81
C ARG A 33 3.23 -0.99 -11.22
N VAL A 34 2.71 -0.39 -12.28
CA VAL A 34 3.04 0.95 -12.79
C VAL A 34 1.76 1.71 -13.08
N GLU A 35 1.89 2.99 -13.43
CA GLU A 35 0.76 3.83 -13.88
C GLU A 35 -0.39 3.84 -12.88
N GLN A 36 -0.09 4.23 -11.64
CA GLN A 36 -1.05 4.19 -10.54
C GLN A 36 -1.79 5.52 -10.43
N GLU A 37 -3.11 5.48 -10.48
CA GLU A 37 -3.97 6.67 -10.34
C GLU A 37 -5.22 6.37 -9.51
N ILE A 38 -5.72 7.37 -8.78
CA ILE A 38 -7.00 7.32 -8.07
C ILE A 38 -7.95 8.31 -8.77
N GLN A 39 -9.04 7.81 -9.38
CA GLN A 39 -9.86 8.63 -10.28
C GLN A 39 -11.19 9.10 -9.67
N VAL A 40 -11.85 8.25 -8.90
CA VAL A 40 -13.19 8.54 -8.37
C VAL A 40 -13.13 8.43 -6.87
N VAL A 41 -13.78 9.35 -6.16
CA VAL A 41 -13.93 9.29 -4.71
C VAL A 41 -15.38 9.56 -4.36
N GLU A 42 -16.09 8.56 -3.86
CA GLU A 42 -17.46 8.66 -3.35
C GLU A 42 -17.42 8.61 -1.82
N ARG A 43 -18.14 9.53 -1.17
CA ARG A 43 -18.16 9.68 0.28
C ARG A 43 -19.59 9.60 0.82
N GLY A 44 -19.75 8.85 1.90
CA GLY A 44 -20.95 8.74 2.73
C GLY A 44 -20.58 8.06 4.04
N SER A 45 -21.30 6.99 4.43
CA SER A 45 -20.88 6.11 5.55
C SER A 45 -19.60 5.31 5.26
N ARG A 46 -19.14 5.33 4.01
CA ARG A 46 -17.92 4.72 3.51
C ARG A 46 -17.21 5.71 2.60
N LEU A 47 -15.90 5.54 2.44
CA LEU A 47 -15.11 6.23 1.43
C LEU A 47 -14.71 5.20 0.37
N CYS A 48 -15.18 5.41 -0.86
CA CYS A 48 -14.94 4.50 -1.98
C CYS A 48 -14.14 5.19 -3.06
N TRP A 49 -13.27 4.43 -3.74
CA TRP A 49 -12.51 4.93 -4.87
C TRP A 49 -12.25 3.87 -5.93
N VAL A 50 -11.81 4.31 -7.10
CA VAL A 50 -11.28 3.43 -8.16
C VAL A 50 -9.79 3.63 -8.25
N TRP A 51 -9.03 2.55 -8.06
CA TRP A 51 -7.60 2.52 -8.29
C TRP A 51 -7.31 1.96 -9.69
N HIS A 52 -6.86 2.84 -10.57
CA HIS A 52 -6.34 2.48 -11.87
C HIS A 52 -4.88 2.08 -11.75
N SER A 53 -4.51 0.92 -12.28
CA SER A 53 -3.10 0.51 -12.33
C SER A 53 -2.81 -0.55 -13.39
N THR A 54 -1.58 -0.54 -13.89
CA THR A 54 -1.06 -1.58 -14.79
C THR A 54 -0.20 -2.56 -14.01
N LYS A 55 -0.64 -3.82 -13.87
CA LYS A 55 0.09 -4.91 -13.21
C LYS A 55 1.06 -5.57 -14.19
N LEU A 56 2.33 -5.64 -13.82
CA LEU A 56 3.42 -6.19 -14.65
C LEU A 56 3.84 -7.60 -14.24
N ARG A 57 3.50 -8.03 -13.02
CA ARG A 57 3.88 -9.33 -12.47
C ARG A 57 2.64 -10.14 -12.08
N ALA A 58 2.60 -11.41 -12.49
CA ALA A 58 1.57 -12.36 -12.07
C ALA A 58 1.84 -12.86 -10.63
N VAL A 59 1.84 -11.94 -9.66
CA VAL A 59 2.07 -12.21 -8.25
C VAL A 59 0.90 -11.67 -7.43
N ALA A 60 0.37 -12.46 -6.50
CA ALA A 60 -0.69 -12.03 -5.60
C ALA A 60 -0.10 -11.16 -4.47
N SER A 61 -0.88 -10.22 -3.97
CA SER A 61 -0.51 -9.46 -2.77
C SER A 61 -0.72 -10.34 -1.55
N ASP A 62 0.24 -10.32 -0.61
CA ASP A 62 0.12 -11.02 0.67
C ASP A 62 -0.89 -10.31 1.57
N ASP A 63 -0.72 -9.00 1.70
CA ASP A 63 -1.46 -8.15 2.63
C ASP A 63 -1.43 -6.68 2.19
N ILE A 64 -2.25 -5.84 2.83
CA ILE A 64 -2.25 -4.40 2.67
C ILE A 64 -2.34 -3.70 4.03
N ASP A 65 -1.43 -2.78 4.27
CA ASP A 65 -1.53 -1.84 5.38
C ASP A 65 -2.33 -0.63 4.93
N VAL A 66 -3.42 -0.33 5.62
CA VAL A 66 -4.30 0.80 5.28
C VAL A 66 -4.57 1.64 6.52
N HIS A 67 -4.31 2.94 6.38
CA HIS A 67 -4.55 3.91 7.44
C HIS A 67 -5.43 5.05 6.93
N LEU A 68 -6.53 5.29 7.63
CA LEU A 68 -7.38 6.46 7.47
C LEU A 68 -6.88 7.57 8.42
N VAL A 69 -6.51 8.71 7.86
CA VAL A 69 -6.11 9.92 8.59
C VAL A 69 -7.24 10.95 8.47
N VAL A 70 -7.73 11.45 9.60
CA VAL A 70 -8.86 12.40 9.68
C VAL A 70 -8.35 13.76 10.16
N GLY A 71 -8.59 14.82 9.38
CA GLY A 71 -8.20 16.19 9.72
C GLY A 71 -6.69 16.47 9.62
N GLY A 72 -5.91 15.59 8.98
CA GLY A 72 -4.49 15.82 8.67
C GLY A 72 -3.48 15.56 9.80
N ASP A 73 -3.90 15.37 11.05
CA ASP A 73 -3.00 15.27 12.20
C ASP A 73 -3.19 14.00 13.06
N TRP A 74 -2.11 13.59 13.74
CA TRP A 74 -2.18 12.65 14.87
C TRP A 74 -2.96 13.29 16.03
N PRO A 75 -3.77 12.52 16.80
CA PRO A 75 -3.84 11.06 16.84
C PRO A 75 -4.89 10.41 15.92
N ASN A 76 -5.46 11.15 14.96
CA ASN A 76 -6.61 10.69 14.18
C ASN A 76 -6.23 9.75 13.02
N ARG A 77 -5.38 8.76 13.30
CA ARG A 77 -4.93 7.73 12.35
C ARG A 77 -5.51 6.38 12.77
N TYR A 78 -6.36 5.82 11.91
CA TYR A 78 -7.08 4.57 12.15
C TYR A 78 -6.60 3.49 11.19
N SER A 79 -6.22 2.33 11.69
CA SER A 79 -6.05 1.14 10.84
C SER A 79 -7.42 0.64 10.40
N VAL A 80 -7.65 0.56 9.09
CA VAL A 80 -8.94 0.18 8.51
C VAL A 80 -8.77 -0.97 7.51
N ALA A 81 -9.85 -1.71 7.25
CA ALA A 81 -9.85 -2.75 6.23
C ALA A 81 -10.37 -2.19 4.91
N VAL A 82 -9.74 -2.59 3.79
CA VAL A 82 -10.20 -2.31 2.44
C VAL A 82 -10.94 -3.52 1.87
N PHE A 83 -12.10 -3.25 1.29
CA PHE A 83 -12.90 -4.23 0.58
C PHE A 83 -13.24 -3.74 -0.82
N ASN A 84 -13.39 -4.65 -1.75
CA ASN A 84 -13.83 -4.34 -3.11
C ASN A 84 -15.28 -3.86 -3.07
N ARG A 85 -15.55 -2.70 -3.68
CA ARG A 85 -16.87 -2.04 -3.62
C ARG A 85 -18.00 -2.90 -4.15
N ASP A 86 -17.72 -3.63 -5.22
CA ASP A 86 -18.74 -4.31 -6.01
C ASP A 86 -19.00 -5.73 -5.50
N THR A 87 -17.99 -6.38 -4.92
CA THR A 87 -18.07 -7.77 -4.42
C THR A 87 -18.11 -7.88 -2.90
N GLY A 88 -17.75 -6.83 -2.16
CA GLY A 88 -17.58 -6.86 -0.71
C GLY A 88 -16.41 -7.72 -0.21
N MET A 89 -15.60 -8.30 -1.12
CA MET A 89 -14.49 -9.15 -0.73
C MET A 89 -13.32 -8.32 -0.17
N PRO A 90 -12.56 -8.86 0.80
CA PRO A 90 -11.37 -8.19 1.32
C PRO A 90 -10.26 -8.13 0.26
N TRP A 91 -9.34 -7.17 0.43
CA TRP A 91 -8.19 -6.95 -0.45
C TRP A 91 -7.45 -8.23 -0.88
N SER A 92 -7.16 -9.13 0.06
CA SER A 92 -6.39 -10.36 -0.21
C SER A 92 -7.01 -11.24 -1.30
N ARG A 93 -8.34 -11.22 -1.43
CA ARG A 93 -9.07 -11.93 -2.50
C ARG A 93 -9.17 -11.11 -3.79
N SER A 94 -9.18 -9.79 -3.70
CA SER A 94 -9.27 -8.88 -4.85
C SER A 94 -7.91 -8.58 -5.52
N GLY A 95 -6.79 -8.81 -4.82
CA GLY A 95 -5.43 -8.51 -5.31
C GLY A 95 -4.83 -9.55 -6.27
N ALA A 96 -5.47 -10.71 -6.43
CA ALA A 96 -4.96 -11.87 -7.18
C ALA A 96 -5.16 -11.79 -8.70
N MET A 97 -5.32 -10.61 -9.27
CA MET A 97 -5.53 -10.43 -10.72
C MET A 97 -4.31 -10.77 -11.57
N GLY A 98 -4.54 -11.06 -12.85
CA GLY A 98 -3.50 -11.27 -13.86
C GLY A 98 -2.71 -10.00 -14.23
N VAL A 99 -1.74 -10.16 -15.12
CA VAL A 99 -0.99 -9.05 -15.73
C VAL A 99 -1.90 -8.24 -16.65
N GLY A 100 -1.71 -6.93 -16.70
CA GLY A 100 -2.50 -5.99 -17.51
C GLY A 100 -2.99 -4.78 -16.74
N THR A 101 -3.75 -3.93 -17.42
CA THR A 101 -4.39 -2.74 -16.85
C THR A 101 -5.70 -3.13 -16.17
N HIS A 102 -5.95 -2.55 -15.00
CA HIS A 102 -7.14 -2.84 -14.21
C HIS A 102 -7.67 -1.61 -13.49
N ASP A 103 -8.99 -1.54 -13.42
CA ASP A 103 -9.73 -0.61 -12.57
C ASP A 103 -10.26 -1.38 -11.35
N LEU A 104 -9.72 -1.05 -10.19
CA LEU A 104 -10.02 -1.74 -8.95
C LEU A 104 -10.88 -0.86 -8.02
N PRO A 105 -12.18 -1.13 -7.91
CA PRO A 105 -13.06 -0.36 -7.05
C PRO A 105 -12.96 -0.86 -5.60
N PHE A 106 -12.58 0.04 -4.69
CA PHE A 106 -12.35 -0.24 -3.28
C PHE A 106 -13.12 0.71 -2.39
N CYS A 107 -13.36 0.29 -1.14
CA CYS A 107 -13.95 1.12 -0.10
C CYS A 107 -13.32 0.82 1.27
N VAL A 108 -13.45 1.80 2.16
CA VAL A 108 -13.25 1.66 3.61
C VAL A 108 -14.51 2.13 4.33
N LEU A 109 -14.82 1.53 5.48
CA LEU A 109 -15.86 2.03 6.37
C LEU A 109 -15.30 3.21 7.17
N LEU A 110 -16.08 4.28 7.29
CA LEU A 110 -15.69 5.44 8.10
C LEU A 110 -16.13 5.23 9.55
N PRO A 111 -15.29 5.59 10.55
CA PRO A 111 -15.70 5.60 11.95
C PRO A 111 -16.93 6.50 12.16
N PRO A 112 -17.83 6.19 13.12
CA PRO A 112 -19.09 6.94 13.30
C PRO A 112 -18.94 8.43 13.65
N HIS A 113 -17.78 8.83 14.18
CA HIS A 113 -17.49 10.22 14.53
C HIS A 113 -16.97 11.04 13.34
N VAL A 114 -16.63 10.39 12.23
CA VAL A 114 -16.21 11.08 10.99
C VAL A 114 -17.44 11.60 10.28
N THR A 115 -17.45 12.89 10.02
CA THR A 115 -18.54 13.63 9.37
C THR A 115 -18.13 14.06 7.97
N ASP A 116 -19.06 14.55 7.14
CA ASP A 116 -18.74 15.04 5.79
C ASP A 116 -17.87 16.30 5.77
N ARG A 117 -17.68 16.96 6.92
CA ARG A 117 -16.84 18.16 7.06
C ARG A 117 -15.36 17.86 7.23
N ASP A 118 -15.01 16.62 7.57
CA ASP A 118 -13.63 16.27 7.88
C ASP A 118 -12.82 16.03 6.61
N ASP A 119 -11.58 16.51 6.56
CA ASP A 119 -10.65 16.09 5.50
C ASP A 119 -10.17 14.66 5.78
N LEU A 120 -10.16 13.81 4.76
CA LEU A 120 -9.75 12.40 4.86
C LEU A 120 -8.59 12.11 3.92
N VAL A 121 -7.61 11.37 4.42
CA VAL A 121 -6.53 10.79 3.63
C VAL A 121 -6.45 9.29 3.94
N VAL A 122 -6.47 8.45 2.91
CA VAL A 122 -6.22 7.01 3.05
C VAL A 122 -4.82 6.71 2.53
N GLU A 123 -3.92 6.35 3.45
CA GLU A 123 -2.57 5.88 3.16
C GLU A 123 -2.58 4.35 3.01
N GLN A 124 -1.91 3.84 1.98
CA GLN A 124 -2.00 2.43 1.60
C GLN A 124 -0.64 1.90 1.16
N THR A 125 -0.22 0.78 1.73
CA THR A 125 0.96 0.03 1.29
C THR A 125 0.58 -1.44 1.10
N ALA A 126 0.61 -1.89 -0.15
CA ALA A 126 0.41 -3.29 -0.47
C ALA A 126 1.75 -4.03 -0.43
N TRP A 127 1.73 -5.25 0.10
CA TRP A 127 2.91 -6.08 0.19
C TRP A 127 2.80 -7.28 -0.75
N PHE A 128 3.90 -7.60 -1.40
CA PHE A 128 4.01 -8.70 -2.34
C PHE A 128 5.25 -9.54 -2.04
N PRO A 129 5.23 -10.84 -2.34
CA PRO A 129 6.43 -11.65 -2.24
C PRO A 129 7.44 -11.21 -3.30
N GLY A 130 8.67 -10.99 -2.85
CA GLY A 130 9.82 -10.62 -3.66
C GLY A 130 10.34 -11.79 -4.49
N TRP A 131 11.48 -11.57 -5.13
CA TRP A 131 12.15 -12.58 -5.94
C TRP A 131 12.43 -13.83 -5.10
N LEU A 132 11.94 -14.99 -5.57
CA LEU A 132 12.04 -16.29 -4.88
C LEU A 132 11.45 -16.34 -3.46
N GLY A 133 10.63 -15.35 -3.08
CA GLY A 133 10.02 -15.30 -1.74
C GLY A 133 11.01 -14.96 -0.61
N LEU A 134 12.17 -14.38 -0.92
CA LEU A 134 13.21 -14.06 0.07
C LEU A 134 12.86 -12.87 0.98
N TRP A 135 12.05 -11.94 0.50
CA TRP A 135 11.60 -10.75 1.22
C TRP A 135 10.23 -10.28 0.71
N ARG A 136 9.62 -9.30 1.38
CA ARG A 136 8.40 -8.62 0.91
C ARG A 136 8.76 -7.32 0.21
N VAL A 137 8.15 -7.07 -0.93
CA VAL A 137 8.32 -5.85 -1.72
C VAL A 137 7.15 -4.92 -1.41
N PRO A 138 7.40 -3.72 -0.84
CA PRO A 138 6.35 -2.73 -0.64
C PRO A 138 5.96 -2.08 -1.96
N LEU A 139 4.65 -1.96 -2.18
CA LEU A 139 4.06 -1.11 -3.20
C LEU A 139 3.27 0.00 -2.50
N VAL A 140 3.81 1.22 -2.54
CA VAL A 140 3.10 2.42 -2.09
C VAL A 140 2.05 2.76 -3.14
N ILE A 141 0.79 2.72 -2.73
CA ILE A 141 -0.36 3.11 -3.56
C ILE A 141 -0.58 4.61 -3.36
N PRO A 142 -0.91 5.38 -4.43
CA PRO A 142 -1.21 6.79 -4.27
C PRO A 142 -2.30 7.03 -3.20
N PRO A 143 -2.12 8.03 -2.33
CA PRO A 143 -3.07 8.28 -1.26
C PRO A 143 -4.43 8.70 -1.82
N VAL A 144 -5.50 8.26 -1.15
CA VAL A 144 -6.87 8.69 -1.48
C VAL A 144 -7.19 9.90 -0.64
N THR A 145 -7.38 11.06 -1.28
CA THR A 145 -7.72 12.30 -0.57
C THR A 145 -9.18 12.68 -0.81
N SER A 146 -9.94 12.90 0.25
CA SER A 146 -11.31 13.42 0.19
C SER A 146 -11.40 14.68 1.04
N ARG A 147 -11.66 15.82 0.39
CA ARG A 147 -11.84 17.09 1.12
C ARG A 147 -13.19 17.12 1.81
N GLY A 148 -13.23 17.69 3.01
CA GLY A 148 -14.45 17.98 3.72
C GLY A 148 -15.30 19.04 3.02
N ALA A 149 -16.62 18.96 3.20
CA ALA A 149 -17.52 20.03 2.81
C ALA A 149 -17.21 21.27 3.65
N LYS A 150 -16.72 22.34 3.00
CA LYS A 150 -16.57 23.64 3.65
C LYS A 150 -17.97 24.19 4.01
N PRO A 151 -18.11 24.86 5.17
CA PRO A 151 -19.37 25.50 5.57
C PRO A 151 -19.80 26.59 4.59
#